data_AF-A0A4S4HBP0-F1
#
_entry.id   AF-A0A4S4HBP0-F1
#
_cell.length_a   1.000
_cell.length_b   1.000
_cell.length_c   1.000
_cell.angle_alpha   90.00
_cell.angle_beta   90.00
_cell.angle_gamma   90.00
#
_symmetry.space_group_name_H-M   'P 1'
#
loop_
_entity.id
_entity.type
_entity.pdbx_description
1 polymer ?
#
loop_
_entity_poly.entity_id
_entity_poly.type
_entity_poly.pdbx_seq_one_letter_code
_entity_poly.pdbx_strand_id
1 'polypeptide(L)' 'GIPAGTSFEDLPEDWLCPLCGVGKEDFSPIEE' A
#
# COMPACT_ATOMS: atom_id res chain seq x y z
N GLY A 1 12.80 3.88 -0.78
CA GLY A 1 12.05 2.83 -0.07
C GLY A 1 11.03 3.47 0.83
N ILE A 2 10.00 2.74 1.25
CA ILE A 2 8.95 3.27 2.13
C ILE A 2 9.46 3.21 3.58
N PRO A 3 9.57 4.34 4.31
CA PRO A 3 9.99 4.35 5.70
C PRO A 3 9.08 3.49 6.60
N ALA A 4 9.64 2.96 7.69
CA ALA A 4 8.82 2.29 8.69
C ALA A 4 7.83 3.28 9.34
N GLY A 5 6.58 2.85 9.54
CA GLY A 5 5.53 3.69 10.12
C GLY A 5 4.77 4.57 9.12
N THR A 6 5.09 4.54 7.82
CA THR A 6 4.25 5.16 6.79
C THR A 6 2.88 4.49 6.77
N SER A 7 1.81 5.28 6.84
CA SER A 7 0.44 4.77 6.72
C SER A 7 0.16 4.28 5.30
N PHE A 8 -0.86 3.43 5.12
CA PHE A 8 -1.25 2.98 3.78
C PHE A 8 -1.74 4.14 2.90
N GLU A 9 -2.37 5.15 3.51
CA GLU A 9 -2.90 6.33 2.83
C GLU A 9 -1.77 7.20 2.25
N ASP A 10 -0.67 7.33 2.99
CA ASP A 10 0.52 8.10 2.61
C ASP A 10 1.43 7.41 1.57
N LEU A 11 1.08 6.18 1.15
CA LEU A 11 1.82 5.51 0.08
C LEU A 11 1.69 6.30 -1.24
N PRO A 12 2.77 6.37 -2.06
CA PRO A 12 2.71 6.99 -3.38
C PRO A 12 1.58 6.43 -4.26
N GLU A 13 1.04 7.25 -5.17
CA GLU A 13 -0.03 6.83 -6.09
C GLU A 13 0.41 5.72 -7.06
N ASP A 14 1.70 5.65 -7.36
CA ASP A 14 2.33 4.62 -8.21
C ASP A 14 2.84 3.41 -7.43
N TRP A 15 2.50 3.31 -6.14
CA TRP A 15 2.87 2.16 -5.33
C TRP A 15 2.20 0.89 -5.87
N LEU A 16 3.00 -0.18 -5.98
CA LEU A 16 2.55 -1.51 -6.36
C LEU A 16 2.91 -2.52 -5.28
N CYS A 17 2.02 -3.50 -5.05
CA CYS A 17 2.29 -4.60 -4.16
C CYS A 17 3.55 -5.37 -4.61
N PRO A 18 4.58 -5.51 -3.77
CA PRO A 18 5.85 -6.13 -4.17
C PRO A 18 5.74 -7.63 -4.44
N LEU A 19 4.59 -8.26 -4.12
CA LEU A 19 4.35 -9.68 -4.34
C LEU A 19 3.56 -9.96 -5.62
N CYS A 20 2.56 -9.13 -5.96
CA CYS A 20 1.65 -9.38 -7.09
C CYS A 20 1.54 -8.24 -8.10
N GLY A 21 2.07 -7.05 -7.82
CA GLY A 21 2.12 -5.92 -8.75
C GLY A 21 0.81 -5.15 -8.94
N VAL A 22 -0.24 -5.43 -8.15
CA VAL A 22 -1.50 -4.65 -8.17
C VAL A 22 -1.36 -3.33 -7.40
N GLY A 23 -2.21 -2.35 -7.72
CA GLY A 23 -2.19 -0.99 -7.16
C GLY A 23 -2.90 -0.87 -5.80
N LYS A 24 -2.95 0.35 -5.26
CA LYS A 24 -3.61 0.65 -3.96
C LYS A 24 -5.11 0.37 -4.00
N GLU A 25 -5.72 0.45 -5.18
CA GLU A 25 -7.15 0.24 -5.42
C GLU A 25 -7.63 -1.19 -5.14
N ASP A 26 -6.74 -2.18 -5.17
CA ASP A 26 -7.06 -3.60 -4.91
C ASP A 26 -6.97 -3.99 -3.42
N PHE A 27 -6.69 -3.03 -2.54
CA PHE A 27 -6.55 -3.26 -1.10
C PHE A 27 -7.70 -2.62 -0.31
N SER A 28 -8.01 -3.25 0.83
CA SER A 28 -8.95 -2.72 1.82
C SER A 28 -8.32 -2.76 3.22
N PRO A 29 -8.74 -1.88 4.15
CA PRO A 29 -8.39 -2.02 5.56
C PRO A 29 -8.81 -3.39 6.08
N ILE A 30 -7.99 -3.96 6.96
CA ILE A 30 -8.37 -5.15 7.74
C ILE A 30 -9.13 -4.63 8.94
N GLU A 31 -10.38 -5.09 9.12
CA GLU A 31 -11.13 -4.85 10.35
C GLU A 31 -10.72 -5.89 11.40
N GLU A 32 -10.45 -5.45 12.63
CA GLU A 32 -10.02 -6.29 13.75
C GLU A 32 -11.16 -7.13 14.37
#